data_AF-A0A0P7UAQ6-F1
#
_entry.id   AF-A0A0P7UAQ6-F1
#
_cell.length_a   1.000
_cell.length_b   1.000
_cell.length_c   1.000
_cell.angle_alpha   90.00
_cell.angle_beta   90.00
_cell.angle_gamma   90.00
#
_symmetry.space_group_name_H-M   'P 1'
#
loop_
_entity.id
_entity.type
_entity.pdbx_description
1 polymer ?
#
loop_
_entity_poly.entity_id
_entity_poly.type
_entity_poly.pdbx_seq_one_letter_code
_entity_poly.pdbx_strand_id
1 'polypeptide(L)'
;MRRCAFADSLVTLSDTGREPGEFTVTVLMSAYEDEPCFLVQANSHGFIDHIPCGTSITAYISMALETLEQNHHEYVKLQDHPLDKKCHIVRRGEEMVMNKVVTEGQASNLLIMRILAQRRTVPENMVFVSFDTDSRISASAYKELGERKQQVGSETVDVFGIQRTVESIADIPATWHCYFLPDGHLASRVQIGSPVTMKLTQLPAVLERDEKEDKAAFEKKPLLWEEDMELYSKFLDRKEELKASHASYVRHLPELKALLADFLQFLLLRKPEDIFSFAAEYFAPFSSHMDPGCSAAQMKKEQESQKP
;
A
#
# COMPACT_ATOMS: atom_id res chain seq x y z
N MET A 1 -20.94 7.04 6.38
CA MET A 1 -19.50 6.74 6.35
C MET A 1 -19.09 5.58 7.25
N ARG A 2 -19.58 5.41 8.50
CA ARG A 2 -19.27 4.19 9.31
C ARG A 2 -19.51 2.83 8.61
N ARG A 3 -20.41 2.75 7.61
CA ARG A 3 -20.68 1.54 6.80
C ARG A 3 -19.60 1.17 5.76
N CYS A 4 -18.54 1.98 5.66
CA CYS A 4 -17.42 1.78 4.72
C CYS A 4 -16.23 1.04 5.34
N ALA A 5 -16.21 0.81 6.66
CA ALA A 5 -15.28 -0.14 7.28
C ALA A 5 -15.87 -1.56 7.17
N PHE A 6 -15.05 -2.52 6.73
CA PHE A 6 -15.45 -3.92 6.51
C PHE A 6 -14.24 -4.83 6.36
N ALA A 7 -14.46 -6.14 6.44
CA ALA A 7 -13.54 -7.15 5.94
C ALA A 7 -14.29 -8.10 4.99
N ASP A 8 -13.66 -8.47 3.88
CA ASP A 8 -14.10 -9.49 2.92
C ASP A 8 -12.97 -10.51 2.74
N SER A 9 -13.33 -11.80 2.66
CA SER A 9 -12.42 -12.91 2.32
C SER A 9 -13.14 -13.86 1.36
N LEU A 10 -12.54 -14.09 0.20
CA LEU A 10 -13.08 -14.91 -0.89
C LEU A 10 -12.03 -15.94 -1.31
N VAL A 11 -12.50 -17.14 -1.68
CA VAL A 11 -11.64 -18.16 -2.28
C VAL A 11 -11.63 -17.96 -3.79
N THR A 12 -10.44 -17.97 -4.36
CA THR A 12 -10.20 -17.93 -5.80
C THR A 12 -10.25 -19.36 -6.33
N LEU A 13 -11.18 -19.64 -7.25
CA LEU A 13 -11.39 -20.95 -7.86
C LEU A 13 -11.05 -20.88 -9.35
N SER A 14 -10.16 -21.76 -9.82
CA SER A 14 -9.96 -22.02 -11.25
C SER A 14 -11.01 -23.00 -11.78
N ASP A 15 -11.28 -22.96 -13.08
CA ASP A 15 -12.18 -23.91 -13.75
C ASP A 15 -11.70 -25.39 -13.63
N THR A 16 -10.41 -25.61 -13.33
CA THR A 16 -9.83 -26.93 -13.07
C THR A 16 -9.95 -27.38 -11.61
N GLY A 17 -10.31 -26.48 -10.69
CA GLY A 17 -10.48 -26.74 -9.26
C GLY A 17 -9.20 -27.10 -8.49
N ARG A 18 -8.02 -26.96 -9.11
CA ARG A 18 -6.74 -27.45 -8.56
C ARG A 18 -5.87 -26.39 -7.88
N GLU A 19 -6.15 -25.12 -8.12
CA GLU A 19 -5.27 -24.01 -7.69
C GLU A 19 -6.07 -22.99 -6.86
N PRO A 20 -6.41 -23.31 -5.59
CA PRO A 20 -7.09 -22.36 -4.72
C PRO A 20 -6.15 -21.20 -4.38
N GLY A 21 -6.59 -20.00 -4.73
CA GLY A 21 -6.01 -18.76 -4.22
C GLY A 21 -6.92 -18.09 -3.18
N GLU A 22 -6.47 -16.99 -2.59
CA GLU A 22 -7.24 -16.19 -1.65
C GLU A 22 -7.30 -14.74 -2.11
N PHE A 23 -8.44 -14.09 -1.90
CA PHE A 23 -8.62 -12.66 -2.03
C PHE A 23 -9.19 -12.09 -0.73
N THR A 24 -8.45 -11.19 -0.09
CA THR A 24 -8.86 -10.48 1.12
C THR A 24 -8.90 -8.97 0.90
N VAL A 25 -9.87 -8.30 1.52
CA VAL A 25 -9.95 -6.84 1.60
C VAL A 25 -10.34 -6.46 3.02
N THR A 26 -9.58 -5.57 3.64
CA THR A 26 -9.93 -4.95 4.91
C THR A 26 -9.93 -3.45 4.75
N VAL A 27 -10.98 -2.79 5.24
CA VAL A 27 -11.09 -1.34 5.31
C VAL A 27 -11.34 -0.92 6.75
N LEU A 28 -10.47 -0.07 7.28
CA LEU A 28 -10.53 0.45 8.64
C LEU A 28 -10.63 1.98 8.63
N MET A 29 -11.26 2.55 9.66
CA MET A 29 -11.14 3.99 9.95
C MET A 29 -9.72 4.26 10.46
N SER A 30 -9.06 5.27 9.91
CA SER A 30 -7.70 5.69 10.29
C SER A 30 -7.56 7.22 10.25
N ALA A 31 -6.35 7.71 10.47
CA ALA A 31 -5.95 9.08 10.18
C ALA A 31 -4.71 9.09 9.29
N TYR A 32 -4.58 10.11 8.44
CA TYR A 32 -3.42 10.37 7.59
C TYR A 32 -3.10 11.87 7.70
N GLU A 33 -1.90 12.23 8.13
CA GLU A 33 -1.53 13.62 8.47
C GLU A 33 -2.57 14.27 9.43
N ASP A 34 -2.95 13.53 10.47
CA ASP A 34 -4.00 13.85 11.47
C ASP A 34 -5.44 14.03 10.93
N GLU A 35 -5.66 14.00 9.62
CA GLU A 35 -7.00 14.05 9.00
C GLU A 35 -7.68 12.68 8.93
N PRO A 36 -8.99 12.56 9.24
CA PRO A 36 -9.72 11.29 9.17
C PRO A 36 -9.74 10.68 7.75
N CYS A 37 -9.37 9.41 7.64
CA CYS A 37 -9.31 8.68 6.38
C CYS A 37 -9.76 7.22 6.54
N PHE A 38 -9.79 6.48 5.43
CA PHE A 38 -9.87 5.01 5.43
C PHE A 38 -8.49 4.43 5.13
N LEU A 39 -8.08 3.42 5.89
CA LEU A 39 -6.98 2.53 5.52
C LEU A 39 -7.59 1.32 4.79
N VAL A 40 -7.23 1.13 3.53
CA VAL A 40 -7.63 -0.01 2.69
C VAL A 40 -6.42 -0.93 2.52
N GLN A 41 -6.58 -2.21 2.84
CA GLN A 41 -5.59 -3.26 2.62
C GLN A 41 -6.25 -4.37 1.82
N ALA A 42 -5.78 -4.63 0.60
CA ALA A 42 -6.32 -5.67 -0.27
C ALA A 42 -5.20 -6.58 -0.77
N ASN A 43 -5.39 -7.89 -0.67
CA ASN A 43 -4.42 -8.89 -1.10
C ASN A 43 -5.11 -9.95 -1.95
N SER A 44 -4.53 -10.26 -3.10
CA SER A 44 -4.90 -11.38 -3.95
C SER A 44 -3.66 -12.25 -4.14
N HIS A 45 -3.71 -13.53 -3.81
CA HIS A 45 -2.60 -14.44 -4.08
C HIS A 45 -3.10 -15.81 -4.51
N GLY A 46 -2.28 -16.52 -5.27
CA GLY A 46 -2.63 -17.85 -5.77
C GLY A 46 -1.55 -18.39 -6.69
N PHE A 47 -1.95 -19.36 -7.51
CA PHE A 47 -1.10 -20.01 -8.50
C PHE A 47 -1.76 -19.92 -9.87
N ILE A 48 -0.94 -19.80 -10.90
CA ILE A 48 -1.31 -19.99 -12.30
C ILE A 48 -0.27 -20.96 -12.87
N ASP A 49 -0.71 -22.13 -13.33
CA ASP A 49 0.18 -23.18 -13.85
C ASP A 49 1.32 -23.51 -12.86
N HIS A 50 0.97 -23.63 -11.58
CA HIS A 50 1.85 -23.86 -10.43
C HIS A 50 2.85 -22.74 -10.11
N ILE A 51 2.78 -21.59 -10.82
CA ILE A 51 3.64 -20.43 -10.57
C ILE A 51 2.95 -19.50 -9.56
N PRO A 52 3.59 -19.16 -8.41
CA PRO A 52 3.01 -18.24 -7.43
C PRO A 52 2.89 -16.82 -7.99
N CYS A 53 1.70 -16.25 -7.94
CA CYS A 53 1.43 -14.86 -8.34
C CYS A 53 0.55 -14.14 -7.32
N GLY A 54 0.58 -12.81 -7.34
CA GLY A 54 -0.29 -12.04 -6.47
C GLY A 54 -0.23 -10.53 -6.71
N THR A 55 -1.15 -9.86 -6.02
CA THR A 55 -1.32 -8.41 -5.99
C THR A 55 -1.59 -7.97 -4.56
N SER A 56 -0.84 -7.00 -4.04
CA SER A 56 -1.08 -6.37 -2.75
C SER A 56 -1.28 -4.86 -2.92
N ILE A 57 -2.27 -4.30 -2.24
CA ILE A 57 -2.58 -2.88 -2.23
C ILE A 57 -2.74 -2.43 -0.77
N THR A 58 -1.99 -1.41 -0.36
CA THR A 58 -2.21 -0.69 0.90
C THR A 58 -2.39 0.80 0.58
N ALA A 59 -3.52 1.38 0.96
CA ALA A 59 -3.87 2.76 0.61
C ALA A 59 -4.56 3.52 1.74
N TYR A 60 -4.27 4.82 1.82
CA TYR A 60 -5.03 5.79 2.60
C TYR A 60 -5.98 6.53 1.65
N ILE A 61 -7.28 6.54 1.96
CA ILE A 61 -8.34 7.14 1.13
C ILE A 61 -9.08 8.21 1.94
N SER A 62 -9.29 9.40 1.38
CA SER A 62 -10.00 10.51 2.04
C SER A 62 -11.47 10.18 2.33
N MET A 63 -12.12 10.94 3.21
CA MET A 63 -13.57 10.83 3.42
C MET A 63 -14.39 11.17 2.16
N ALA A 64 -13.78 11.83 1.16
CA ALA A 64 -14.37 12.09 -0.16
C ALA A 64 -14.08 10.98 -1.19
N LEU A 65 -13.47 9.86 -0.77
CA LEU A 65 -13.06 8.70 -1.59
C LEU A 65 -11.87 8.93 -2.53
N GLU A 66 -11.07 9.96 -2.27
CA GLU A 66 -9.86 10.26 -3.05
C GLU A 66 -8.66 9.49 -2.50
N THR A 67 -7.78 8.97 -3.37
CA THR A 67 -6.53 8.35 -2.92
C THR A 67 -5.59 9.42 -2.32
N LEU A 68 -5.21 9.27 -1.05
CA LEU A 68 -4.21 10.12 -0.37
C LEU A 68 -2.80 9.54 -0.55
N GLU A 69 -2.66 8.24 -0.29
CA GLU A 69 -1.46 7.46 -0.60
C GLU A 69 -1.89 6.06 -1.03
N GLN A 70 -1.16 5.44 -1.96
CA GLN A 70 -1.31 4.02 -2.29
C GLN A 70 0.05 3.40 -2.61
N ASN A 71 0.34 2.28 -1.94
CA ASN A 71 1.35 1.32 -2.29
C ASN A 71 0.66 0.15 -3.00
N HIS A 72 1.12 -0.21 -4.20
CA HIS A 72 0.58 -1.29 -5.01
C HIS A 72 1.72 -2.16 -5.54
N HIS A 73 1.61 -3.48 -5.34
CA HIS A 73 2.63 -4.46 -5.68
C HIS A 73 1.99 -5.64 -6.43
N GLU A 74 2.43 -5.91 -7.66
CA GLU A 74 2.08 -7.11 -8.42
C GLU A 74 3.34 -7.97 -8.59
N TYR A 75 3.21 -9.29 -8.43
CA TYR A 75 4.32 -10.22 -8.63
C TYR A 75 3.92 -11.52 -9.34
N VAL A 76 4.86 -12.11 -10.08
CA VAL A 76 4.81 -13.48 -10.60
C VAL A 76 6.18 -14.13 -10.43
N LYS A 77 6.27 -15.19 -9.62
CA LYS A 77 7.52 -15.85 -9.23
C LYS A 77 7.95 -16.92 -10.25
N LEU A 78 8.26 -16.49 -11.47
CA LEU A 78 8.92 -17.33 -12.48
C LEU A 78 10.35 -17.70 -12.04
N GLN A 79 10.81 -18.91 -12.39
CA GLN A 79 12.11 -19.41 -11.93
C GLN A 79 13.30 -18.56 -12.43
N ASP A 80 13.28 -18.16 -13.70
CA ASP A 80 14.40 -17.40 -14.30
C ASP A 80 14.17 -15.89 -14.35
N HIS A 81 12.91 -15.45 -14.49
CA HIS A 81 12.54 -14.04 -14.76
C HIS A 81 11.33 -13.59 -13.92
N PRO A 82 11.47 -13.40 -12.59
CA PRO A 82 10.36 -12.94 -11.77
C PRO A 82 9.85 -11.57 -12.24
N LEU A 83 8.54 -11.46 -12.46
CA LEU A 83 7.89 -10.17 -12.66
C LEU A 83 7.64 -9.55 -11.28
N ASP A 84 8.18 -8.36 -11.03
CA ASP A 84 7.94 -7.57 -9.82
C ASP A 84 7.62 -6.14 -10.26
N LYS A 85 6.36 -5.70 -10.06
CA LYS A 85 5.90 -4.35 -10.36
C LYS A 85 5.49 -3.68 -9.06
N LYS A 86 6.12 -2.55 -8.72
CA LYS A 86 5.76 -1.72 -7.57
C LYS A 86 5.37 -0.32 -8.04
N CYS A 87 4.25 0.18 -7.53
CA CYS A 87 3.73 1.52 -7.80
C CYS A 87 3.43 2.22 -6.46
N HIS A 88 3.91 3.44 -6.32
CA HIS A 88 3.72 4.27 -5.14
C HIS A 88 3.16 5.63 -5.57
N ILE A 89 2.01 6.00 -4.99
CA ILE A 89 1.20 7.16 -5.36
C ILE A 89 0.95 7.97 -4.09
N VAL A 90 1.18 9.29 -4.09
CA VAL A 90 0.96 10.18 -2.94
C VAL A 90 0.33 11.50 -3.38
N ARG A 91 -0.56 12.07 -2.57
CA ARG A 91 -1.14 13.40 -2.77
C ARG A 91 -0.24 14.51 -2.20
N ARG A 92 -0.09 15.61 -2.92
CA ARG A 92 0.59 16.84 -2.48
C ARG A 92 -0.26 18.05 -2.85
N GLY A 93 -1.09 18.50 -1.90
CA GLY A 93 -2.05 19.58 -2.13
C GLY A 93 -3.23 19.15 -3.01
N GLU A 94 -3.52 19.92 -4.06
CA GLU A 94 -4.49 19.54 -5.10
C GLU A 94 -3.88 18.59 -6.16
N GLU A 95 -2.56 18.44 -6.18
CA GLU A 95 -1.85 17.59 -7.15
C GLU A 95 -1.51 16.21 -6.55
N MET A 96 -1.35 15.21 -7.41
CA MET A 96 -0.89 13.85 -7.04
C MET A 96 0.52 13.65 -7.57
N VAL A 97 1.49 13.45 -6.67
CA VAL A 97 2.89 13.16 -7.03
C VAL A 97 3.17 11.67 -6.85
N MET A 98 3.34 11.02 -7.98
CA MET A 98 3.70 9.63 -8.17
C MET A 98 4.94 9.64 -9.08
N ASN A 99 5.82 8.63 -9.03
CA ASN A 99 6.97 8.54 -9.96
C ASN A 99 6.55 8.17 -11.42
N LYS A 100 5.27 8.35 -11.74
CA LYS A 100 4.54 8.36 -13.03
C LYS A 100 3.13 8.97 -12.73
N VAL A 101 2.13 8.97 -13.63
CA VAL A 101 0.89 9.80 -13.50
C VAL A 101 -0.35 9.09 -14.08
N VAL A 102 -1.62 9.15 -13.63
CA VAL A 102 -2.37 9.52 -12.37
C VAL A 102 -3.82 8.92 -12.48
N THR A 103 -4.60 8.88 -11.38
CA THR A 103 -6.09 8.66 -11.20
C THR A 103 -6.62 7.29 -10.75
N GLU A 104 -7.78 7.31 -10.05
CA GLU A 104 -8.43 6.26 -9.24
C GLU A 104 -7.52 5.08 -8.83
N GLY A 105 -7.01 5.15 -7.59
CA GLY A 105 -6.33 4.01 -6.98
C GLY A 105 -7.23 2.77 -6.97
N GLN A 106 -6.65 1.60 -7.23
CA GLN A 106 -7.39 0.31 -7.18
C GLN A 106 -8.10 0.11 -5.83
N ALA A 107 -7.59 0.72 -4.75
CA ALA A 107 -8.22 0.75 -3.44
C ALA A 107 -9.51 1.62 -3.35
N SER A 108 -9.55 2.82 -3.94
CA SER A 108 -10.75 3.68 -3.93
C SER A 108 -11.93 3.04 -4.66
N ASN A 109 -11.65 2.30 -5.74
CA ASN A 109 -12.65 1.51 -6.47
C ASN A 109 -13.38 0.49 -5.58
N LEU A 110 -12.69 -0.16 -4.63
CA LEU A 110 -13.31 -1.11 -3.69
C LEU A 110 -14.37 -0.44 -2.81
N LEU A 111 -14.08 0.79 -2.35
CA LEU A 111 -15.03 1.61 -1.59
C LEU A 111 -16.20 2.10 -2.45
N ILE A 112 -15.91 2.58 -3.67
CA ILE A 112 -16.92 3.10 -4.60
C ILE A 112 -17.91 1.99 -4.97
N MET A 113 -17.44 0.82 -5.39
CA MET A 113 -18.31 -0.33 -5.70
C MET A 113 -19.15 -0.78 -4.50
N ARG A 114 -18.57 -0.84 -3.28
CA ARG A 114 -19.34 -1.17 -2.07
C ARG A 114 -20.43 -0.15 -1.77
N ILE A 115 -20.17 1.14 -1.94
CA ILE A 115 -21.16 2.20 -1.71
C ILE A 115 -22.29 2.14 -2.75
N LEU A 116 -21.96 1.88 -4.02
CA LEU A 116 -22.96 1.66 -5.08
C LEU A 116 -23.83 0.44 -4.79
N ALA A 117 -23.22 -0.67 -4.36
CA ALA A 117 -23.93 -1.89 -3.98
C ALA A 117 -24.85 -1.70 -2.76
N GLN A 118 -24.37 -1.04 -1.70
CA GLN A 118 -25.20 -0.69 -0.53
C GLN A 118 -26.38 0.24 -0.87
N ARG A 119 -26.27 1.01 -1.97
CA ARG A 119 -27.35 1.88 -2.48
C ARG A 119 -28.22 1.19 -3.52
N ARG A 120 -27.83 0.00 -4.01
CA ARG A 120 -28.47 -0.74 -5.12
C ARG A 120 -28.75 0.15 -6.34
N THR A 121 -27.77 0.96 -6.72
CA THR A 121 -27.88 1.82 -7.90
C THR A 121 -26.50 2.17 -8.46
N VAL A 122 -26.37 2.16 -9.78
CA VAL A 122 -25.21 2.72 -10.50
C VAL A 122 -25.72 3.87 -11.37
N PRO A 123 -25.27 5.13 -11.16
CA PRO A 123 -25.61 6.24 -12.03
C PRO A 123 -25.30 5.96 -13.51
N GLU A 124 -26.19 6.40 -14.41
CA GLU A 124 -25.96 6.29 -15.85
C GLU A 124 -24.68 7.04 -16.25
N ASN A 125 -23.90 6.43 -17.15
CA ASN A 125 -22.63 6.98 -17.65
C ASN A 125 -21.60 7.31 -16.56
N MET A 126 -21.64 6.60 -15.42
CA MET A 126 -20.63 6.72 -14.37
C MET A 126 -19.26 6.27 -14.87
N VAL A 127 -18.34 7.23 -15.04
CA VAL A 127 -16.97 7.02 -15.50
C VAL A 127 -16.01 7.74 -14.57
N PHE A 128 -14.93 7.06 -14.19
CA PHE A 128 -13.77 7.64 -13.51
C PHE A 128 -12.54 7.44 -14.39
N VAL A 129 -11.50 8.25 -14.18
CA VAL A 129 -10.19 7.97 -14.77
C VAL A 129 -9.46 6.98 -13.86
N SER A 130 -8.80 5.99 -14.46
CA SER A 130 -8.16 4.82 -13.83
C SER A 130 -6.87 4.50 -14.61
N PHE A 131 -6.17 3.42 -14.22
CA PHE A 131 -5.08 2.85 -14.99
C PHE A 131 -5.49 1.56 -15.74
N ASP A 132 -4.90 1.34 -16.92
CA ASP A 132 -4.87 0.03 -17.61
C ASP A 132 -3.82 -0.93 -16.99
N THR A 133 -3.72 -2.14 -17.52
CA THR A 133 -2.78 -3.21 -17.10
C THR A 133 -1.28 -2.85 -17.30
N ASP A 134 -1.01 -1.87 -18.16
CA ASP A 134 0.33 -1.32 -18.43
C ASP A 134 0.60 -0.03 -17.62
N SER A 135 -0.29 0.32 -16.69
CA SER A 135 -0.24 1.55 -15.90
C SER A 135 -0.29 2.84 -16.74
N ARG A 136 -1.01 2.84 -17.87
CA ARG A 136 -1.39 4.05 -18.61
C ARG A 136 -2.73 4.58 -18.14
N ILE A 137 -2.90 5.89 -18.20
CA ILE A 137 -4.15 6.57 -17.86
C ILE A 137 -5.24 6.15 -18.85
N SER A 138 -6.40 5.75 -18.33
CA SER A 138 -7.54 5.25 -19.10
C SER A 138 -8.88 5.56 -18.41
N ALA A 139 -9.99 5.29 -19.08
CA ALA A 139 -11.34 5.40 -18.52
C ALA A 139 -11.78 4.09 -17.85
N SER A 140 -12.40 4.19 -16.67
CA SER A 140 -13.11 3.11 -16.00
C SER A 140 -14.59 3.43 -15.95
N ALA A 141 -15.38 2.74 -16.77
CA ALA A 141 -16.83 2.86 -16.82
C ALA A 141 -17.51 1.83 -15.91
N TYR A 142 -18.60 2.23 -15.27
CA TYR A 142 -19.39 1.41 -14.35
C TYR A 142 -20.82 1.24 -14.89
N LYS A 143 -21.36 0.03 -14.79
CA LYS A 143 -22.73 -0.30 -15.22
C LYS A 143 -23.41 -1.24 -14.23
N GLU A 144 -24.71 -1.08 -14.05
CA GLU A 144 -25.53 -1.99 -13.27
C GLU A 144 -25.77 -3.31 -14.05
N LEU A 145 -25.70 -4.44 -13.34
CA LEU A 145 -26.06 -5.78 -13.86
C LEU A 145 -27.39 -6.28 -13.25
N GLY A 146 -27.99 -5.51 -12.35
CA GLY A 146 -29.23 -5.83 -11.64
C GLY A 146 -29.04 -6.80 -10.48
N GLU A 147 -30.17 -7.27 -9.94
CA GLU A 147 -30.20 -8.27 -8.86
C GLU A 147 -30.30 -9.69 -9.43
N ARG A 148 -29.56 -10.63 -8.83
CA ARG A 148 -29.69 -12.07 -9.14
C ARG A 148 -29.55 -12.90 -7.87
N LYS A 149 -30.00 -14.16 -7.93
CA LYS A 149 -29.72 -15.15 -6.88
C LYS A 149 -28.36 -15.79 -7.09
N GLN A 150 -27.60 -15.93 -6.00
CA GLN A 150 -26.31 -16.62 -5.98
C GLN A 150 -26.29 -17.59 -4.79
N GLN A 151 -25.75 -18.79 -5.02
CA GLN A 151 -25.49 -19.75 -3.95
C GLN A 151 -24.19 -19.38 -3.22
N VAL A 152 -24.24 -19.34 -1.88
CA VAL A 152 -23.10 -19.15 -0.98
C VAL A 152 -23.20 -20.23 0.09
N GLY A 153 -22.26 -21.18 0.09
CA GLY A 153 -22.38 -22.40 0.89
C GLY A 153 -23.66 -23.18 0.57
N SER A 154 -24.45 -23.46 1.62
CA SER A 154 -25.78 -24.08 1.51
C SER A 154 -26.91 -23.11 1.20
N GLU A 155 -26.67 -21.80 1.27
CA GLU A 155 -27.71 -20.77 1.21
C GLU A 155 -27.81 -20.14 -0.18
N THR A 156 -28.98 -19.61 -0.52
CA THR A 156 -29.21 -18.83 -1.75
C THR A 156 -29.60 -17.42 -1.37
N VAL A 157 -28.76 -16.45 -1.76
CA VAL A 157 -28.90 -15.04 -1.40
C VAL A 157 -29.09 -14.18 -2.64
N ASP A 158 -29.86 -13.11 -2.49
CA ASP A 158 -30.00 -12.08 -3.52
C ASP A 158 -28.75 -11.16 -3.49
N VAL A 159 -28.09 -11.02 -4.63
CA VAL A 159 -26.89 -10.20 -4.81
C VAL A 159 -27.09 -9.13 -5.88
N PHE A 160 -26.55 -7.93 -5.62
CA PHE A 160 -26.55 -6.82 -6.57
C PHE A 160 -25.27 -6.84 -7.40
N GLY A 161 -25.40 -6.81 -8.73
CA GLY A 161 -24.28 -6.89 -9.66
C GLY A 161 -23.84 -5.53 -10.22
N ILE A 162 -22.52 -5.32 -10.25
CA ILE A 162 -21.87 -4.16 -10.85
C ILE A 162 -20.83 -4.66 -11.86
N GLN A 163 -20.89 -4.14 -13.09
CA GLN A 163 -19.82 -4.25 -14.06
C GLN A 163 -18.89 -3.04 -13.96
N ARG A 164 -17.59 -3.30 -13.98
CA ARG A 164 -16.52 -2.30 -14.19
C ARG A 164 -15.78 -2.67 -15.47
N THR A 165 -15.65 -1.74 -16.40
CA THR A 165 -14.86 -1.88 -17.63
C THR A 165 -13.78 -0.81 -17.65
N VAL A 166 -12.51 -1.22 -17.67
CA VAL A 166 -11.36 -0.34 -17.86
C VAL A 166 -10.95 -0.45 -19.32
N GLU A 167 -11.05 0.67 -20.04
CA GLU A 167 -10.60 0.77 -21.42
C GLU A 167 -9.08 0.56 -21.52
N SER A 168 -8.58 0.16 -22.69
CA SER A 168 -7.15 0.13 -22.98
C SER A 168 -6.89 0.72 -24.36
N ILE A 169 -5.77 1.43 -24.49
CA ILE A 169 -5.34 2.03 -25.78
C ILE A 169 -4.53 1.01 -26.60
N ALA A 170 -3.87 0.06 -25.92
CA ALA A 170 -2.94 -0.89 -26.54
C ALA A 170 -3.45 -2.33 -26.61
N ASP A 171 -4.57 -2.64 -25.93
CA ASP A 171 -5.11 -3.98 -25.77
C ASP A 171 -6.65 -3.93 -25.66
N ILE A 172 -7.31 -5.08 -25.51
CA ILE A 172 -8.75 -5.15 -25.24
C ILE A 172 -9.12 -4.58 -23.85
N PRO A 173 -10.30 -3.93 -23.70
CA PRO A 173 -10.78 -3.45 -22.41
C PRO A 173 -10.96 -4.57 -21.38
N ALA A 174 -10.36 -4.40 -20.20
CA ALA A 174 -10.51 -5.35 -19.11
C ALA A 174 -11.85 -5.12 -18.39
N THR A 175 -12.70 -6.14 -18.34
CA THR A 175 -14.03 -6.06 -17.72
C THR A 175 -14.15 -7.02 -16.55
N TRP A 176 -14.68 -6.54 -15.42
CA TRP A 176 -15.01 -7.33 -14.24
C TRP A 176 -16.49 -7.27 -13.95
N HIS A 177 -17.06 -8.41 -13.53
CA HIS A 177 -18.38 -8.46 -12.89
C HIS A 177 -18.17 -8.76 -11.41
N CYS A 178 -18.65 -7.87 -10.56
CA CYS A 178 -18.63 -7.98 -9.11
C CYS A 178 -20.07 -8.08 -8.60
N TYR A 179 -20.35 -9.01 -7.68
CA TYR A 179 -21.66 -9.21 -7.07
C TYR A 179 -21.55 -9.08 -5.57
N PHE A 180 -22.47 -8.33 -4.98
CA PHE A 180 -22.42 -7.91 -3.58
C PHE A 180 -23.66 -8.36 -2.80
N LEU A 181 -23.47 -8.75 -1.54
CA LEU A 181 -24.52 -9.00 -0.56
C LEU A 181 -25.28 -7.70 -0.22
N PRO A 182 -26.51 -7.77 0.35
CA PRO A 182 -27.33 -6.60 0.67
C PRO A 182 -26.70 -5.59 1.65
N ASP A 183 -25.67 -5.99 2.40
CA ASP A 183 -24.88 -5.17 3.33
C ASP A 183 -23.62 -4.54 2.68
N GLY A 184 -23.33 -4.89 1.42
CA GLY A 184 -22.19 -4.42 0.64
C GLY A 184 -20.96 -5.33 0.64
N HIS A 185 -20.98 -6.50 1.30
CA HIS A 185 -19.88 -7.46 1.24
C HIS A 185 -19.78 -8.14 -0.12
N LEU A 186 -18.56 -8.37 -0.62
CA LEU A 186 -18.35 -8.96 -1.94
C LEU A 186 -18.67 -10.47 -1.93
N ALA A 187 -19.69 -10.89 -2.68
CA ALA A 187 -20.12 -12.29 -2.80
C ALA A 187 -19.41 -13.04 -3.93
N SER A 188 -19.10 -12.38 -5.06
CA SER A 188 -18.23 -12.93 -6.09
C SER A 188 -17.62 -11.85 -6.99
N ARG A 189 -16.48 -12.17 -7.61
CA ARG A 189 -15.81 -11.36 -8.63
C ARG A 189 -15.23 -12.25 -9.73
N VAL A 190 -15.45 -11.88 -10.98
CA VAL A 190 -14.86 -12.55 -12.17
C VAL A 190 -14.35 -11.49 -13.14
N GLN A 191 -13.23 -11.78 -13.81
CA GLN A 191 -12.77 -11.03 -14.97
C GLN A 191 -13.25 -11.73 -16.24
N ILE A 192 -13.90 -11.00 -17.14
CA ILE A 192 -14.40 -11.56 -18.39
C ILE A 192 -13.21 -12.03 -19.25
N GLY A 193 -13.25 -13.29 -19.68
CA GLY A 193 -12.15 -13.96 -20.39
C GLY A 193 -11.14 -14.68 -19.49
N SER A 194 -11.24 -14.57 -18.16
CA SER A 194 -10.40 -15.33 -17.22
C SER A 194 -11.08 -16.65 -16.80
N PRO A 195 -10.35 -17.78 -16.72
CA PRO A 195 -10.85 -19.07 -16.23
C PRO A 195 -10.86 -19.16 -14.68
N VAL A 196 -10.94 -18.00 -14.02
CA VAL A 196 -10.77 -17.85 -12.57
C VAL A 196 -11.88 -16.98 -12.02
N THR A 197 -12.58 -17.48 -10.99
CA THR A 197 -13.62 -16.74 -10.27
C THR A 197 -13.34 -16.72 -8.77
N MET A 198 -13.36 -15.52 -8.18
CA MET A 198 -13.37 -15.33 -6.73
C MET A 198 -14.80 -15.48 -6.21
N LYS A 199 -15.03 -16.34 -5.21
CA LYS A 199 -16.34 -16.56 -4.60
C LYS A 199 -16.24 -16.60 -3.08
N LEU A 200 -17.23 -16.00 -2.44
CA LEU A 200 -17.50 -16.18 -1.02
C LEU A 200 -17.97 -17.62 -0.76
N THR A 201 -17.37 -18.30 0.20
CA THR A 201 -17.65 -19.72 0.51
C THR A 201 -18.76 -19.91 1.54
N GLN A 202 -18.89 -18.98 2.48
CA GLN A 202 -19.86 -18.96 3.58
C GLN A 202 -20.29 -17.51 3.83
N LEU A 203 -21.52 -17.28 4.28
CA LEU A 203 -21.96 -15.92 4.62
C LEU A 203 -21.16 -15.40 5.83
N PRO A 204 -20.83 -14.09 5.87
CA PRO A 204 -20.31 -13.47 7.09
C PRO A 204 -21.32 -13.65 8.22
N ALA A 205 -20.83 -13.85 9.46
CA ALA A 205 -21.70 -13.77 10.62
C ALA A 205 -22.38 -12.40 10.64
N VAL A 206 -23.71 -12.38 10.80
CA VAL A 206 -24.47 -11.13 10.85
C VAL A 206 -24.05 -10.36 12.10
N LEU A 207 -23.18 -9.36 11.90
CA LEU A 207 -22.87 -8.39 12.95
C LEU A 207 -24.14 -7.57 13.22
N GLU A 208 -24.84 -7.90 14.30
CA GLU A 208 -25.86 -7.02 14.86
C GLU A 208 -25.20 -5.66 15.12
N ARG A 209 -25.74 -4.62 14.47
CA ARG A 209 -25.11 -3.31 14.49
C ARG A 209 -25.28 -2.64 15.85
N ASP A 210 -24.20 -2.00 16.29
CA ASP A 210 -24.06 -1.18 17.50
C ASP A 210 -23.88 -1.92 18.83
N GLU A 211 -22.95 -2.89 18.88
CA GLU A 211 -21.99 -2.91 19.98
C GLU A 211 -20.67 -2.27 19.54
N LYS A 212 -20.03 -1.50 20.44
CA LYS A 212 -18.63 -1.11 20.24
C LYS A 212 -17.81 -2.38 20.40
N GLU A 213 -17.27 -2.91 19.31
CA GLU A 213 -16.17 -3.86 19.42
C GLU A 213 -15.04 -3.18 20.21
N ASP A 214 -14.72 -3.75 21.38
CA ASP A 214 -13.57 -3.32 22.15
C ASP A 214 -12.33 -3.52 21.28
N LYS A 215 -11.66 -2.40 21.01
CA LYS A 215 -10.59 -2.26 20.02
C LYS A 215 -9.61 -3.43 20.13
N ALA A 216 -9.69 -4.37 19.19
CA ALA A 216 -8.98 -5.63 19.27
C ALA A 216 -7.50 -5.40 19.61
N ALA A 217 -7.09 -5.87 20.78
CA ALA A 217 -5.72 -5.77 21.25
C ALA A 217 -4.89 -6.81 20.51
N PHE A 218 -4.55 -6.51 19.25
CA PHE A 218 -3.60 -7.31 18.48
C PHE A 218 -2.29 -7.38 19.27
N GLU A 219 -1.93 -8.58 19.72
CA GLU A 219 -0.60 -8.86 20.21
C GLU A 219 0.38 -8.51 19.10
N LYS A 220 1.28 -7.56 19.37
CA LYS A 220 2.30 -7.12 18.41
C LYS A 220 3.23 -8.28 18.14
N LYS A 221 3.00 -9.02 17.06
CA LYS A 221 3.99 -9.96 16.51
C LYS A 221 5.31 -9.21 16.30
N PRO A 222 6.46 -9.75 16.71
CA PRO A 222 7.75 -9.10 16.48
C PRO A 222 7.98 -8.90 14.98
N LEU A 223 8.41 -7.70 14.61
CA LEU A 223 8.68 -7.29 13.23
C LEU A 223 9.99 -7.90 12.75
N LEU A 224 9.93 -9.11 12.18
CA LEU A 224 11.04 -9.78 11.48
C LEU A 224 11.19 -9.20 10.06
N TRP A 225 11.65 -7.94 10.00
CA TRP A 225 11.77 -7.17 8.77
C TRP A 225 12.81 -7.73 7.78
N GLU A 226 13.72 -8.58 8.25
CA GLU A 226 14.70 -9.30 7.43
C GLU A 226 14.08 -10.44 6.61
N GLU A 227 13.00 -11.06 7.10
CA GLU A 227 12.29 -12.16 6.44
C GLU A 227 11.12 -11.66 5.57
N ASP A 228 10.54 -10.53 5.93
CA ASP A 228 9.51 -9.85 5.16
C ASP A 228 10.12 -9.16 3.91
N MET A 229 9.80 -9.69 2.73
CA MET A 229 10.30 -9.18 1.44
C MET A 229 9.94 -7.70 1.17
N GLU A 230 8.82 -7.19 1.70
CA GLU A 230 8.39 -5.81 1.49
C GLU A 230 9.19 -4.87 2.41
N LEU A 231 9.31 -5.21 3.69
CA LEU A 231 10.10 -4.45 4.66
C LEU A 231 11.59 -4.47 4.30
N TYR A 232 12.13 -5.60 3.84
CA TYR A 232 13.51 -5.70 3.39
C TYR A 232 13.77 -4.83 2.13
N SER A 233 12.82 -4.79 1.18
CA SER A 233 12.88 -3.86 0.03
C SER A 233 12.92 -2.40 0.49
N LYS A 234 11.97 -1.99 1.33
CA LYS A 234 11.90 -0.61 1.87
C LYS A 234 13.17 -0.23 2.63
N PHE A 235 13.75 -1.16 3.39
CA PHE A 235 15.03 -0.97 4.07
C PHE A 235 16.17 -0.74 3.09
N LEU A 236 16.27 -1.55 2.01
CA LEU A 236 17.31 -1.38 0.99
C LEU A 236 17.18 -0.04 0.27
N ASP A 237 15.97 0.33 -0.15
CA ASP A 237 15.70 1.60 -0.84
C ASP A 237 16.10 2.79 0.05
N ARG A 238 15.65 2.82 1.31
CA ARG A 238 15.98 3.90 2.26
C ARG A 238 17.48 3.94 2.62
N LYS A 239 18.12 2.78 2.69
CA LYS A 239 19.57 2.65 2.93
C LYS A 239 20.39 3.18 1.74
N GLU A 240 19.94 2.95 0.52
CA GLU A 240 20.58 3.48 -0.68
C GLU A 240 20.36 4.99 -0.83
N GLU A 241 19.15 5.49 -0.57
CA GLU A 241 18.84 6.92 -0.52
C GLU A 241 19.71 7.66 0.50
N LEU A 242 19.81 7.15 1.73
CA LEU A 242 20.68 7.72 2.78
C LEU A 242 22.16 7.71 2.40
N LYS A 243 22.65 6.62 1.76
CA LYS A 243 24.02 6.56 1.24
C LYS A 243 24.26 7.59 0.13
N ALA A 244 23.31 7.73 -0.80
CA ALA A 244 23.39 8.69 -1.90
C ALA A 244 23.37 10.13 -1.38
N SER A 245 22.49 10.43 -0.42
CA SER A 245 22.43 11.72 0.29
C SER A 245 23.73 12.03 1.02
N HIS A 246 24.28 11.11 1.81
CA HIS A 246 25.56 11.29 2.49
C HIS A 246 26.73 11.45 1.51
N ALA A 247 26.78 10.65 0.44
CA ALA A 247 27.78 10.81 -0.62
C ALA A 247 27.67 12.15 -1.35
N SER A 248 26.45 12.68 -1.50
CA SER A 248 26.19 14.02 -2.04
C SER A 248 26.65 15.12 -1.08
N TYR A 249 26.28 15.05 0.20
CA TYR A 249 26.71 15.98 1.25
C TYR A 249 28.24 16.11 1.30
N VAL A 250 28.95 14.99 1.34
CA VAL A 250 30.43 14.93 1.35
C VAL A 250 31.05 15.35 -0.01
N ARG A 251 30.29 15.36 -1.11
CA ARG A 251 30.74 15.94 -2.40
C ARG A 251 30.58 17.45 -2.45
N HIS A 252 29.49 17.99 -1.89
CA HIS A 252 29.19 19.43 -1.91
C HIS A 252 29.99 20.23 -0.87
N LEU A 253 30.54 19.58 0.16
CA LEU A 253 31.42 20.18 1.16
C LEU A 253 32.87 19.70 0.97
N PRO A 254 33.65 20.26 0.01
CA PRO A 254 35.06 19.91 -0.16
C PRO A 254 35.91 20.25 1.08
N GLU A 255 35.51 21.28 1.84
CA GLU A 255 36.14 21.67 3.11
C GLU A 255 36.09 20.55 4.16
N LEU A 256 35.00 19.77 4.22
CA LEU A 256 34.91 18.62 5.13
C LEU A 256 35.94 17.54 4.80
N LYS A 257 36.24 17.33 3.51
CA LYS A 257 37.30 16.38 3.10
C LYS A 257 38.70 16.91 3.44
N ALA A 258 38.94 18.21 3.25
CA ALA A 258 40.21 18.82 3.60
C ALA A 258 40.45 18.74 5.12
N LEU A 259 39.45 19.14 5.93
CA LEU A 259 39.48 19.07 7.39
C LEU A 259 39.76 17.64 7.91
N LEU A 260 39.09 16.63 7.35
CA LEU A 260 39.33 15.23 7.72
C LEU A 260 40.72 14.73 7.27
N ALA A 261 41.21 15.17 6.11
CA ALA A 261 42.55 14.82 5.63
C ALA A 261 43.64 15.45 6.51
N ASP A 262 43.50 16.73 6.86
CA ASP A 262 44.41 17.44 7.76
C ASP A 262 44.42 16.80 9.15
N PHE A 263 43.25 16.47 9.71
CA PHE A 263 43.15 15.73 10.97
C PHE A 263 43.92 14.40 10.92
N LEU A 264 43.68 13.58 9.89
CA LEU A 264 44.38 12.31 9.70
C LEU A 264 45.89 12.50 9.54
N GLN A 265 46.33 13.55 8.84
CA GLN A 265 47.75 13.88 8.69
C GLN A 265 48.38 14.25 10.04
N PHE A 266 47.74 15.11 10.85
CA PHE A 266 48.24 15.44 12.19
C PHE A 266 48.22 14.23 13.13
N LEU A 267 47.21 13.37 13.06
CA LEU A 267 47.11 12.15 13.85
C LEU A 267 48.26 11.16 13.52
N LEU A 268 48.53 10.94 12.22
CA LEU A 268 49.61 10.06 11.75
C LEU A 268 51.02 10.62 12.04
N LEU A 269 51.17 11.95 12.06
CA LEU A 269 52.43 12.61 12.40
C LEU A 269 52.72 12.61 13.91
N ARG A 270 51.71 12.91 14.74
CA ARG A 270 51.89 13.06 16.20
C ARG A 270 51.79 11.75 16.97
N LYS A 271 51.00 10.79 16.46
CA LYS A 271 50.72 9.49 17.10
C LYS A 271 50.45 9.60 18.62
N PRO A 272 49.48 10.43 19.04
CA PRO A 272 49.15 10.59 20.45
C PRO A 272 48.65 9.26 21.05
N GLU A 273 48.93 9.03 22.34
CA GLU A 273 48.42 7.85 23.06
C GLU A 273 46.90 7.92 23.27
N ASP A 274 46.36 9.13 23.47
CA ASP A 274 44.91 9.39 23.50
C ASP A 274 44.44 10.10 22.23
N ILE A 275 43.81 9.32 21.36
CA ILE A 275 43.24 9.76 20.09
C ILE A 275 41.97 10.61 20.30
N PHE A 276 41.19 10.34 21.35
CA PHE A 276 39.90 10.98 21.58
C PHE A 276 40.07 12.40 22.12
N SER A 277 40.95 12.59 23.11
CA SER A 277 41.30 13.93 23.61
C SER A 277 41.94 14.78 22.50
N PHE A 278 42.84 14.17 21.70
CA PHE A 278 43.45 14.84 20.55
C PHE A 278 42.42 15.26 19.48
N ALA A 279 41.43 14.42 19.19
CA ALA A 279 40.33 14.77 18.28
C ALA A 279 39.47 15.91 18.85
N ALA A 280 39.13 15.88 20.14
CA ALA A 280 38.34 16.93 20.77
C ALA A 280 39.06 18.29 20.70
N GLU A 281 40.35 18.34 21.00
CA GLU A 281 41.17 19.57 20.87
C GLU A 281 41.25 20.06 19.42
N TYR A 282 41.46 19.15 18.46
CA TYR A 282 41.56 19.50 17.04
C TYR A 282 40.24 20.07 16.47
N PHE A 283 39.10 19.47 16.81
CA PHE A 283 37.80 19.88 16.27
C PHE A 283 37.13 21.03 17.06
N ALA A 284 37.58 21.34 18.29
CA ALA A 284 36.99 22.39 19.13
C ALA A 284 36.83 23.76 18.43
N PRO A 285 37.80 24.31 17.66
CA PRO A 285 37.65 25.61 17.01
C PRO A 285 36.48 25.68 16.03
N PHE A 286 36.19 24.56 15.34
CA PHE A 286 35.17 24.45 14.30
C PHE A 286 33.73 24.34 14.86
N SER A 287 33.58 24.13 16.18
CA SER A 287 32.28 24.03 16.85
C SER A 287 31.58 25.38 17.09
N SER A 288 32.29 26.49 16.91
CA SER A 288 31.90 27.83 17.37
C SER A 288 30.82 28.54 16.53
N HIS A 289 30.27 27.89 15.50
CA HIS A 289 29.33 28.49 14.54
C HIS A 289 27.93 27.84 14.50
N MET A 290 27.52 27.10 15.54
CA MET A 290 26.13 26.64 15.67
C MET A 290 25.21 27.75 16.18
N ASP A 291 24.24 28.14 15.36
CA ASP A 291 23.15 29.03 15.77
C ASP A 291 22.36 28.44 16.97
N PRO A 292 21.96 29.25 17.96
CA PRO A 292 21.27 28.76 19.17
C PRO A 292 19.92 28.05 18.93
N GLY A 293 19.39 28.09 17.71
CA GLY A 293 18.15 27.41 17.33
C GLY A 293 18.26 25.89 17.17
N CYS A 294 19.46 25.35 16.92
CA CYS A 294 19.64 23.90 16.70
C CYS A 294 20.01 23.17 18.00
N SER A 295 19.06 23.09 18.94
CA SER A 295 19.29 22.46 20.24
C SER A 295 19.25 20.93 20.15
N ALA A 296 20.36 20.28 20.50
CA ALA A 296 20.47 18.83 20.66
C ALA A 296 19.55 18.24 21.77
N ALA A 297 18.75 19.06 22.45
CA ALA A 297 17.72 18.62 23.38
C ALA A 297 16.58 17.81 22.74
N GLN A 298 16.35 17.92 21.41
CA GLN A 298 15.31 17.13 20.73
C GLN A 298 15.69 15.65 20.58
N MET A 299 16.96 15.34 20.27
CA MET A 299 17.39 13.95 20.03
C MET A 299 17.40 13.04 21.28
N LYS A 300 17.44 13.60 22.50
CA LYS A 300 17.37 12.77 23.72
C LYS A 300 15.97 12.28 24.08
N LYS A 301 14.90 12.93 23.61
CA LYS A 301 13.53 12.47 23.90
C LYS A 301 13.09 11.29 23.04
N GLU A 302 13.68 11.09 21.87
CA GLU A 302 13.33 9.97 20.99
C GLU A 302 14.03 8.65 21.38
N GLN A 303 15.22 8.70 22.01
CA GLN A 303 15.93 7.49 22.44
C GLN A 303 15.41 6.87 23.75
N GLU A 304 14.83 7.64 24.67
CA GLU A 304 14.23 7.08 25.90
C GLU A 304 12.80 6.54 25.69
N SER A 305 12.11 6.94 24.61
CA SER A 305 10.77 6.45 24.29
C SER A 305 10.76 5.17 23.42
N GLN A 306 11.93 4.59 23.13
CA GLN A 306 12.10 3.34 22.38
C GLN A 306 13.04 2.35 23.10
N LYS A 307 12.64 1.96 24.31
CA LYS A 307 12.92 0.63 24.86
C LYS A 307 11.59 -0.03 25.28
N PRO A 308 11.51 -1.37 25.28
CA PRO A 308 10.24 -2.10 25.30
C PRO A 308 9.45 -1.94 26.60
#